data_AF-A0AAV9BXE9-F1
#
_entry.id   AF-A0AAV9BXE9-F1
#
_cell.length_a   1.000
_cell.length_b   1.000
_cell.length_c   1.000
_cell.angle_alpha   90.00
_cell.angle_beta   90.00
_cell.angle_gamma   90.00
#
_symmetry.space_group_name_H-M   'P 1'
#
loop_
_entity.id
_entity.type
_entity.pdbx_description
1 polymer ?
#
loop_
_entity_poly.entity_id
_entity_poly.type
_entity_poly.pdbx_seq_one_letter_code
_entity_poly.pdbx_strand_id
1 'polypeptide(L)'
;MDFDLENPLTSFDARRPDSVSSLFDAESEQCFPDHGGFNGPARQAALSLIFQVRAQFALNIDPFVPYLAVNYLDRFLSKQTVPVREKPWMVRLLSISCLTLASKMMKIDFSIADFQRQEGFIFDAQTIRRMELLILGALEWRMRSVTPFCFLSFFLTFFSPNDPPLITPLKARASEILFKAQTEVKLMEYKPSILAATALLSASHELFPIQFPSFRNAISRCVYVNKEKLFMCWNVIQNMVMDGCDSAFVMDLSRDTPLTVLDVHCSSSESEKTDGRDLKKRRTDGFCDDTCHLSRAQRW
;
A
#
# COMPACT_ATOMS: atom_id res chain seq x y z
N MET A 1 31.55 -15.12 -6.03
CA MET A 1 31.68 -14.05 -5.02
C MET A 1 30.28 -13.60 -4.72
N ASP A 2 29.62 -14.35 -3.83
CA ASP A 2 28.30 -13.99 -3.35
C ASP A 2 28.47 -12.74 -2.50
N PHE A 3 28.03 -11.59 -3.03
CA PHE A 3 27.82 -10.42 -2.20
C PHE A 3 26.67 -10.77 -1.27
N ASP A 4 27.02 -11.26 -0.09
CA ASP A 4 26.09 -11.42 1.01
C ASP A 4 25.65 -10.01 1.42
N LEU A 5 24.62 -9.52 0.73
CA LEU A 5 23.85 -8.34 1.08
C LEU A 5 23.02 -8.70 2.30
N GLU A 6 23.69 -9.05 3.41
CA GLU A 6 23.08 -9.02 4.73
C GLU A 6 22.40 -7.67 4.84
N ASN A 7 21.12 -7.73 5.14
CA ASN A 7 20.26 -6.58 5.11
C ASN A 7 20.55 -5.74 6.37
N PRO A 8 21.17 -4.54 6.30
CA PRO A 8 21.30 -3.67 7.45
C PRO A 8 19.94 -3.25 8.04
N LEU A 9 18.82 -3.45 7.32
CA LEU A 9 17.47 -3.23 7.86
C LEU A 9 17.01 -4.38 8.79
N THR A 10 17.66 -5.55 8.75
CA THR A 10 17.46 -6.63 9.74
C THR A 10 18.50 -6.61 10.86
N SER A 11 19.61 -5.86 10.72
CA SER A 11 20.67 -5.80 11.74
C SER A 11 20.40 -4.78 12.84
N PHE A 12 19.41 -3.88 12.69
CA PHE A 12 18.89 -3.11 13.82
C PHE A 12 18.00 -4.03 14.67
N ASP A 13 18.64 -4.95 15.39
CA ASP A 13 18.00 -5.63 16.51
C ASP A 13 17.66 -4.54 17.52
N ALA A 14 16.38 -4.10 17.51
CA ALA A 14 15.85 -3.03 18.36
C ALA A 14 16.01 -3.32 19.86
N ARG A 15 16.53 -4.51 20.22
CA ARG A 15 16.93 -4.92 21.55
C ARG A 15 18.32 -4.43 21.98
N ARG A 16 19.15 -3.89 21.08
CA ARG A 16 20.47 -3.34 21.42
C ARG A 16 20.44 -1.79 21.48
N PRO A 17 20.74 -1.17 22.63
CA PRO A 17 20.66 0.29 22.81
C PRO A 17 21.61 1.10 21.91
N ASP A 18 22.81 0.58 21.61
CA ASP A 18 23.81 1.24 20.73
C ASP A 18 23.32 1.34 19.27
N SER A 19 22.46 0.39 18.88
CA SER A 19 21.77 0.35 17.59
C SER A 19 20.73 1.47 17.47
N VAL A 20 20.12 1.89 18.58
CA VAL A 20 19.08 2.91 18.56
C VAL A 20 19.70 4.31 18.37
N SER A 21 20.75 4.66 19.11
CA SER A 21 21.39 5.97 19.00
C SER A 21 21.89 6.24 17.59
N SER A 22 22.63 5.28 17.01
CA SER A 22 23.17 5.37 15.65
C SER A 22 22.08 5.57 14.59
N LEU A 23 20.87 5.05 14.80
CA LEU A 23 19.74 5.28 13.90
C LEU A 23 19.22 6.73 13.96
N PHE A 24 19.14 7.33 15.14
CA PHE A 24 18.75 8.74 15.32
C PHE A 24 19.85 9.71 14.86
N ASP A 25 21.11 9.31 14.97
CA ASP A 25 22.24 10.05 14.43
C ASP A 25 22.20 10.03 12.88
N ALA A 26 22.02 8.85 12.28
CA ALA A 26 21.86 8.70 10.83
C ALA A 26 20.65 9.48 10.28
N GLU A 27 19.53 9.54 11.02
CA GLU A 27 18.39 10.39 10.68
C GLU A 27 18.77 11.88 10.63
N SER A 28 19.65 12.33 11.53
CA SER A 28 20.05 13.74 11.63
C SER A 28 21.07 14.13 10.57
N GLU A 29 21.88 13.18 10.10
CA GLU A 29 22.79 13.35 8.95
C GLU A 29 22.07 13.32 7.60
N GLN A 30 20.86 12.75 7.56
CA GLN A 30 20.07 12.66 6.34
C GLN A 30 19.50 14.04 5.97
N CYS A 31 20.17 14.74 5.07
CA CYS A 31 19.68 16.00 4.50
C CYS A 31 18.44 15.71 3.65
N PHE A 32 17.25 16.07 4.13
CA PHE A 32 16.03 16.03 3.31
C PHE A 32 16.14 17.09 2.21
N PRO A 33 15.73 16.78 0.96
CA PRO A 33 15.74 17.78 -0.09
C PRO A 33 14.81 18.93 0.29
N ASP A 34 15.19 20.15 -0.11
CA ASP A 34 14.39 21.36 0.09
C ASP A 34 12.95 21.14 -0.40
N HIS A 35 11.99 21.25 0.52
CA HIS A 35 10.64 20.73 0.35
C HIS A 35 9.78 21.49 -0.67
N GLY A 36 10.28 22.60 -1.20
CA GLY A 36 9.58 23.48 -2.14
C GLY A 36 9.20 22.83 -3.49
N GLY A 37 9.79 21.69 -3.84
CA GLY A 37 9.54 21.00 -5.12
C GLY A 37 8.50 19.86 -5.09
N PHE A 38 8.08 19.39 -3.91
CA PHE A 38 7.32 18.14 -3.80
C PHE A 38 5.82 18.25 -4.08
N ASN A 39 5.26 19.44 -4.34
CA ASN A 39 3.85 19.55 -4.77
C ASN A 39 3.68 19.62 -6.30
N GLY A 40 4.68 19.16 -7.05
CA GLY A 40 4.64 19.18 -8.51
C GLY A 40 3.64 18.18 -9.10
N PRO A 41 3.07 18.48 -10.28
CA PRO A 41 2.12 17.58 -10.96
C PRO A 41 2.72 16.21 -11.30
N ALA A 42 4.05 16.14 -11.48
CA ALA A 42 4.78 14.89 -11.72
C ALA A 42 4.63 13.92 -10.53
N ARG A 43 4.84 14.45 -9.32
CA ARG A 43 4.78 13.67 -8.09
C ARG A 43 3.36 13.20 -7.81
N GLN A 44 2.37 14.07 -7.97
CA GLN A 44 0.96 13.69 -7.75
C GLN A 44 0.49 12.60 -8.72
N ALA A 45 0.85 12.71 -10.00
CA ALA A 45 0.56 11.67 -10.99
C ALA A 45 1.31 10.35 -10.69
N ALA A 46 2.52 10.42 -10.16
CA ALA A 46 3.24 9.21 -9.75
C ALA A 46 2.65 8.56 -8.49
N LEU A 47 2.26 9.36 -7.49
CA LEU A 47 1.60 8.88 -6.28
C LEU A 47 0.29 8.17 -6.62
N SER A 48 -0.56 8.78 -7.46
CA SER A 48 -1.82 8.15 -7.87
C SER A 48 -1.59 6.78 -8.53
N LEU A 49 -0.58 6.67 -9.41
CA LEU A 49 -0.19 5.39 -10.02
C LEU A 49 0.29 4.37 -8.98
N ILE A 50 1.18 4.76 -8.07
CA ILE A 50 1.74 3.85 -7.04
C ILE A 50 0.64 3.35 -6.10
N PHE A 51 -0.27 4.24 -5.68
CA PHE A 51 -1.41 3.88 -4.83
C PHE A 51 -2.39 2.97 -5.57
N GLN A 52 -2.67 3.24 -6.84
CA GLN A 52 -3.56 2.42 -7.65
C GLN A 52 -2.99 1.02 -7.90
N VAL A 53 -1.70 0.93 -8.23
CA VAL A 53 -0.99 -0.36 -8.32
C VAL A 53 -1.19 -1.12 -7.02
N ARG A 54 -0.87 -0.51 -5.88
CA ARG A 54 -1.02 -1.15 -4.56
C ARG A 54 -2.45 -1.65 -4.30
N ALA A 55 -3.47 -0.85 -4.66
CA ALA A 55 -4.87 -1.22 -4.50
C ALA A 55 -5.26 -2.42 -5.39
N GLN A 56 -4.79 -2.45 -6.65
CA GLN A 56 -5.04 -3.56 -7.58
C GLN A 56 -4.39 -4.87 -7.15
N PHE A 57 -3.26 -4.80 -6.43
CA PHE A 57 -2.61 -5.97 -5.83
C PHE A 57 -3.29 -6.49 -4.56
N ALA A 58 -4.49 -5.99 -4.25
CA ALA A 58 -5.36 -6.45 -3.18
C ALA A 58 -4.58 -6.79 -1.90
N LEU A 59 -4.06 -5.75 -1.23
CA LEU A 59 -3.48 -5.82 0.13
C LEU A 59 -2.25 -6.73 0.32
N ASN A 60 -1.77 -7.43 -0.71
CA ASN A 60 -0.66 -8.40 -0.57
C ASN A 60 0.73 -7.77 -0.60
N ILE A 61 0.83 -6.49 -0.98
CA ILE A 61 2.12 -5.77 -0.98
C ILE A 61 2.27 -5.03 0.35
N ASP A 62 3.33 -5.38 1.08
CA ASP A 62 3.74 -4.66 2.29
C ASP A 62 3.80 -3.14 1.98
N PRO A 63 3.13 -2.28 2.78
CA PRO A 63 3.11 -0.82 2.57
C PRO A 63 4.50 -0.19 2.40
N PHE A 64 5.54 -0.84 2.91
CA PHE A 64 6.91 -0.38 2.81
C PHE A 64 7.46 -0.38 1.38
N VAL A 65 7.04 -1.32 0.52
CA VAL A 65 7.50 -1.38 -0.88
C VAL A 65 7.08 -0.15 -1.68
N PRO A 66 5.78 0.19 -1.77
CA PRO A 66 5.36 1.40 -2.46
C PRO A 66 5.83 2.66 -1.73
N TYR A 67 5.97 2.65 -0.40
CA TYR A 67 6.60 3.76 0.33
C TYR A 67 8.03 4.03 -0.16
N LEU A 68 8.84 2.97 -0.32
CA LEU A 68 10.21 3.07 -0.79
C LEU A 68 10.29 3.52 -2.25
N ALA A 69 9.35 3.07 -3.09
CA ALA A 69 9.24 3.53 -4.47
C ALA A 69 8.99 5.05 -4.54
N VAL A 70 8.12 5.58 -3.68
CA VAL A 70 7.90 7.03 -3.56
C VAL A 70 9.15 7.74 -3.05
N ASN A 71 9.89 7.17 -2.09
CA ASN A 71 11.16 7.76 -1.65
C ASN A 71 12.17 7.89 -2.80
N TYR A 72 12.26 6.88 -3.67
CA TYR A 72 13.12 6.95 -4.85
C TYR A 72 12.65 7.98 -5.85
N LEU A 73 11.33 8.05 -6.07
CA LEU A 73 10.70 9.01 -6.95
C LEU A 73 10.99 10.45 -6.50
N ASP A 74 10.74 10.74 -5.23
CA ASP A 74 10.94 12.06 -4.63
C ASP A 74 12.41 12.50 -4.74
N ARG A 75 13.35 11.58 -4.45
CA ARG A 75 14.78 11.86 -4.59
C ARG A 75 15.21 12.07 -6.04
N PHE A 76 14.65 11.30 -6.97
CA PHE A 76 14.92 11.48 -8.40
C PHE A 76 14.39 12.84 -8.89
N LEU A 77 13.14 13.17 -8.56
CA LEU A 77 12.51 14.44 -8.95
C LEU A 77 13.19 15.67 -8.30
N SER A 78 13.85 15.49 -7.15
CA SER A 78 14.65 16.57 -6.54
C SER A 78 15.91 16.95 -7.34
N LYS A 79 16.43 16.03 -8.16
CA LYS A 79 17.65 16.23 -8.95
C LYS A 79 17.34 16.41 -10.44
N GLN A 80 16.21 15.88 -10.93
CA GLN A 80 15.84 15.85 -12.35
C GLN A 80 14.47 16.48 -12.59
N THR A 81 14.37 17.30 -13.63
CA THR A 81 13.09 17.84 -14.11
C THR A 81 12.45 16.87 -15.11
N VAL A 82 11.18 16.53 -14.88
CA VAL A 82 10.41 15.66 -15.79
C VAL A 82 9.30 16.50 -16.45
N PRO A 83 9.33 16.68 -17.79
CA PRO A 83 8.30 17.44 -18.50
C PRO A 83 6.99 16.64 -18.59
N VAL A 84 6.15 16.76 -17.55
CA VAL A 84 4.90 16.02 -17.40
C VAL A 84 3.91 16.29 -18.53
N ARG A 85 3.76 17.57 -18.93
CA ARG A 85 2.77 17.99 -19.94
C ARG A 85 3.08 17.44 -21.32
N GLU A 86 4.35 17.36 -21.66
CA GLU A 86 4.80 16.92 -22.98
C GLU A 86 4.90 15.39 -23.08
N LYS A 87 5.18 14.74 -21.95
CA LYS A 87 5.56 13.32 -21.92
C LYS A 87 5.02 12.63 -20.66
N PRO A 88 3.70 12.45 -20.53
CA PRO A 88 3.07 11.80 -19.37
C PRO A 88 3.54 10.35 -19.18
N TRP A 89 3.93 9.68 -20.26
CA TRP A 89 4.52 8.34 -20.22
C TRP A 89 5.82 8.27 -19.39
N MET A 90 6.59 9.36 -19.27
CA MET A 90 7.82 9.37 -18.46
C MET A 90 7.53 9.23 -16.98
N VAL A 91 6.48 9.87 -16.48
CA VAL A 91 6.07 9.75 -15.06
C VAL A 91 5.63 8.32 -14.77
N ARG A 92 4.90 7.68 -15.70
CA ARG A 92 4.52 6.28 -15.59
C ARG A 92 5.72 5.34 -15.59
N LEU A 93 6.64 5.50 -16.55
CA LEU A 93 7.88 4.72 -16.63
C LEU A 93 8.73 4.88 -15.37
N LEU A 94 8.88 6.11 -14.87
CA LEU A 94 9.58 6.42 -13.63
C LEU A 94 8.93 5.68 -12.45
N SER A 95 7.61 5.75 -12.31
CA SER A 95 6.86 5.11 -11.22
C SER A 95 7.02 3.59 -11.21
N ILE A 96 6.86 2.94 -12.37
CA ILE A 96 7.04 1.48 -12.54
C ILE A 96 8.48 1.07 -12.21
N SER A 97 9.46 1.88 -12.65
CA SER A 97 10.87 1.60 -12.40
C SER A 97 11.23 1.76 -10.92
N CYS A 98 10.68 2.76 -10.23
CA CYS A 98 10.82 2.92 -8.78
C CYS A 98 10.21 1.73 -8.02
N LEU A 99 9.02 1.26 -8.42
CA LEU A 99 8.38 0.07 -7.84
C LEU A 99 9.21 -1.20 -8.04
N THR A 100 9.77 -1.38 -9.24
CA THR A 100 10.62 -2.53 -9.57
C THR A 100 11.94 -2.50 -8.79
N LEU A 101 12.53 -1.31 -8.60
CA LEU A 101 13.70 -1.16 -7.73
C LEU A 101 13.36 -1.43 -6.26
N ALA A 102 12.21 -0.95 -5.78
CA ALA A 102 11.77 -1.19 -4.40
C ALA A 102 11.52 -2.68 -4.13
N SER A 103 10.88 -3.40 -5.05
CA SER A 103 10.67 -4.85 -4.93
C SER A 103 11.98 -5.63 -4.91
N LYS A 104 12.92 -5.29 -5.81
CA LYS A 104 14.28 -5.87 -5.84
C LYS A 104 15.02 -5.63 -4.52
N MET A 105 14.93 -4.42 -3.96
CA MET A 105 15.56 -4.08 -2.68
C MET A 105 14.95 -4.85 -1.49
N MET A 106 13.67 -5.18 -1.57
CA MET A 106 12.98 -5.99 -0.56
C MET A 106 13.06 -7.50 -0.82
N LYS A 107 13.72 -7.93 -1.91
CA LYS A 107 13.75 -9.33 -2.36
C LYS A 107 12.34 -9.93 -2.49
N ILE A 108 11.39 -9.14 -2.97
CA ILE A 108 10.03 -9.61 -3.24
C ILE A 108 9.88 -9.89 -4.73
N ASP A 109 9.43 -11.10 -5.03
CA ASP A 109 9.17 -11.53 -6.40
C ASP A 109 7.89 -10.85 -6.91
N PHE A 110 8.07 -9.85 -7.78
CA PHE A 110 6.98 -9.22 -8.54
C PHE A 110 7.29 -9.25 -10.02
N SER A 111 6.30 -9.63 -10.83
CA SER A 111 6.43 -9.56 -12.28
C SER A 111 6.28 -8.12 -12.74
N ILE A 112 7.03 -7.72 -13.77
CA ILE A 112 6.82 -6.42 -14.43
C ILE A 112 5.39 -6.31 -14.97
N ALA A 113 4.79 -7.44 -15.39
CA ALA A 113 3.41 -7.49 -15.85
C ALA A 113 2.41 -7.12 -14.75
N ASP A 114 2.79 -7.31 -13.49
CA ASP A 114 1.98 -6.92 -12.34
C ASP A 114 1.87 -5.39 -12.29
N PHE A 115 3.00 -4.68 -12.34
CA PHE A 115 3.00 -3.22 -12.30
C PHE A 115 2.35 -2.54 -13.51
N GLN A 116 2.18 -3.26 -14.62
CA GLN A 116 1.71 -2.70 -15.90
C GLN A 116 0.26 -3.05 -16.25
N ARG A 117 -0.46 -3.75 -15.38
CA ARG A 117 -1.88 -4.14 -15.63
C ARG A 117 -2.85 -2.96 -15.77
N GLN A 118 -2.43 -1.76 -15.39
CA GLN A 118 -3.24 -0.55 -15.54
C GLN A 118 -3.24 -0.05 -16.99
N GLU A 119 -4.37 0.51 -17.45
CA GLU A 119 -4.48 1.22 -18.73
C GLU A 119 -3.39 2.28 -18.91
N GLY A 120 -2.82 2.35 -20.12
CA GLY A 120 -1.78 3.31 -20.49
C GLY A 120 -0.61 2.68 -21.24
N PHE A 121 0.54 3.35 -21.20
CA PHE A 121 1.76 2.88 -21.87
C PHE A 121 2.28 1.60 -21.22
N ILE A 122 2.53 0.59 -22.06
CA ILE A 122 3.22 -0.66 -21.69
C ILE A 122 4.67 -0.53 -22.15
N PHE A 123 5.60 -0.83 -21.25
CA PHE A 123 7.03 -0.77 -21.46
C PHE A 123 7.62 -2.17 -21.41
N ASP A 124 8.54 -2.45 -22.33
CA ASP A 124 9.32 -3.67 -22.31
C ASP A 124 10.34 -3.65 -21.15
N ALA A 125 10.81 -4.83 -20.75
CA ALA A 125 11.75 -4.97 -19.64
C ALA A 125 13.07 -4.20 -19.88
N GLN A 126 13.49 -4.03 -21.13
CA GLN A 126 14.71 -3.28 -21.44
C GLN A 126 14.54 -1.79 -21.17
N THR A 127 13.40 -1.20 -21.53
CA THR A 127 13.10 0.21 -21.25
C THR A 127 13.01 0.48 -19.76
N ILE A 128 12.34 -0.40 -19.00
CA ILE A 128 12.30 -0.30 -17.54
C ILE A 128 13.71 -0.38 -16.96
N ARG A 129 14.52 -1.37 -17.36
CA ARG A 129 15.90 -1.52 -16.89
C ARG A 129 16.77 -0.29 -17.18
N ARG A 130 16.61 0.35 -18.34
CA ARG A 130 17.31 1.61 -18.65
C ARG A 130 16.91 2.71 -17.68
N MET A 131 15.62 2.84 -17.39
CA MET A 131 15.14 3.83 -16.43
C MET A 131 15.61 3.52 -15.00
N GLU A 132 15.62 2.26 -14.58
CA GLU A 132 16.18 1.85 -13.29
C GLU A 132 17.64 2.28 -13.13
N LEU A 133 18.46 2.13 -14.18
CA LEU A 133 19.85 2.58 -14.17
C LEU A 133 19.98 4.10 -14.05
N LEU A 134 19.08 4.87 -14.68
CA LEU A 134 19.03 6.33 -14.52
C LEU A 134 18.68 6.72 -13.08
N ILE A 135 17.70 6.03 -12.47
CA ILE A 135 17.33 6.26 -11.08
C ILE A 135 18.50 5.92 -10.15
N LEU A 136 19.12 4.75 -10.32
CA LEU A 136 20.28 4.33 -9.54
C LEU A 136 21.43 5.32 -9.66
N GLY A 137 21.72 5.79 -10.88
CA GLY A 137 22.73 6.82 -11.12
C GLY A 137 22.41 8.13 -10.42
N ALA A 138 21.18 8.63 -10.55
CA ALA A 138 20.72 9.85 -9.89
C ALA A 138 20.77 9.75 -8.36
N LEU A 139 20.46 8.57 -7.81
CA LEU A 139 20.51 8.30 -6.37
C LEU A 139 21.91 7.91 -5.88
N GLU A 140 22.92 7.90 -6.75
CA GLU A 140 24.30 7.47 -6.45
C GLU A 140 24.34 6.08 -5.82
N TRP A 141 23.43 5.19 -6.26
CA TRP A 141 23.24 3.83 -5.74
C TRP A 141 22.85 3.77 -4.25
N ARG A 142 22.57 4.92 -3.61
CA ARG A 142 22.15 4.99 -2.20
C ARG A 142 20.66 4.64 -2.08
N MET A 143 20.32 3.38 -2.28
CA MET A 143 18.93 2.89 -2.26
C MET A 143 18.38 2.68 -0.84
N ARG A 144 19.23 2.74 0.18
CA ARG A 144 18.83 2.59 1.58
C ARG A 144 18.79 3.97 2.24
N SER A 145 17.58 4.50 2.42
CA SER A 145 17.34 5.73 3.19
C SER A 145 16.89 5.36 4.61
N VAL A 146 17.17 6.22 5.60
CA VAL A 146 16.46 6.14 6.88
C VAL A 146 14.99 6.48 6.64
N THR A 147 14.10 5.58 7.01
CA THR A 147 12.65 5.72 6.83
C THR A 147 11.93 5.58 8.16
N PRO A 148 10.68 6.04 8.29
CA PRO A 148 9.90 5.85 9.52
C PRO A 148 9.77 4.37 9.91
N PHE A 149 9.77 3.46 8.93
CA PHE A 149 9.71 2.02 9.15
C PHE A 149 10.88 1.49 9.98
N CYS A 150 12.06 2.12 9.89
CA CYS A 150 13.23 1.77 10.70
C CYS A 150 12.98 1.97 12.21
N PHE A 151 12.14 2.93 12.57
CA PHE A 151 11.84 3.28 13.96
C PHE A 151 10.63 2.53 14.53
N LEU A 152 9.80 1.88 13.69
CA LEU A 152 8.62 1.15 14.16
C LEU A 152 8.98 0.07 15.18
N SER A 153 10.00 -0.74 14.89
CA SER A 153 10.45 -1.80 15.80
C SER A 153 10.89 -1.26 17.16
N PHE A 154 11.58 -0.11 17.18
CA PHE A 154 12.00 0.57 18.41
C PHE A 154 10.79 1.01 19.23
N PHE A 155 9.87 1.78 18.64
CA PHE A 155 8.71 2.27 19.38
C PHE A 155 7.75 1.16 19.79
N LEU A 156 7.60 0.09 19.00
CA LEU A 156 6.77 -1.08 19.34
C LEU A 156 7.20 -1.74 20.66
N THR A 157 8.48 -1.64 21.04
CA THR A 157 8.95 -2.15 22.34
C THR A 157 8.26 -1.48 23.54
N PHE A 158 7.67 -0.28 23.36
CA PHE A 158 6.99 0.45 24.43
C PHE A 158 5.57 -0.04 24.72
N PHE A 159 4.97 -0.81 23.80
CA PHE A 159 3.55 -1.17 23.85
C PHE A 159 3.31 -2.52 24.55
N SER A 160 4.29 -3.42 24.49
CA SER A 160 4.47 -4.62 25.33
C SER A 160 5.41 -5.53 24.53
N PRO A 161 6.64 -5.79 24.99
CA PRO A 161 7.63 -6.49 24.17
C PRO A 161 7.28 -7.97 23.88
N ASN A 162 6.32 -8.55 24.61
CA ASN A 162 6.02 -9.98 24.59
C ASN A 162 4.57 -10.31 24.21
N ASP A 163 3.83 -9.38 23.58
CA ASP A 163 2.45 -9.63 23.14
C ASP A 163 2.32 -9.58 21.60
N PRO A 164 2.72 -10.65 20.88
CA PRO A 164 2.59 -10.75 19.42
C PRO A 164 1.23 -10.37 18.82
N PRO A 165 0.06 -10.72 19.42
CA PRO A 165 -1.24 -10.34 18.87
C PRO A 165 -1.52 -8.83 18.96
N LEU A 166 -0.77 -8.08 19.78
CA LEU A 166 -0.85 -6.61 19.85
C LEU A 166 0.13 -5.95 18.87
N ILE A 167 1.37 -6.43 18.80
CA ILE A 167 2.43 -5.85 17.97
C ILE A 167 2.11 -5.92 16.48
N THR A 168 1.59 -7.06 16.00
CA THR A 168 1.39 -7.30 14.57
C THR A 168 0.33 -6.37 13.96
N PRO A 169 -0.87 -6.23 14.56
CA PRO A 169 -1.87 -5.27 14.08
C PRO A 169 -1.40 -3.81 14.17
N LEU A 170 -0.72 -3.44 15.26
CA LEU A 170 -0.15 -2.09 15.39
C LEU A 170 0.83 -1.77 14.28
N LYS A 171 1.79 -2.68 14.02
CA LYS A 171 2.78 -2.50 12.97
C LYS A 171 2.12 -2.39 11.61
N ALA A 172 1.17 -3.28 11.30
CA ALA A 172 0.44 -3.25 10.03
C ALA A 172 -0.31 -1.93 9.84
N ARG A 173 -1.08 -1.48 10.83
CA ARG A 173 -1.82 -0.21 10.76
C ARG A 173 -0.90 1.01 10.71
N ALA A 174 0.18 1.04 11.49
CA ALA A 174 1.15 2.12 11.43
C ALA A 174 1.83 2.19 10.05
N SER A 175 2.19 1.05 9.47
CA SER A 175 2.73 0.99 8.11
C SER A 175 1.75 1.53 7.06
N GLU A 176 0.45 1.24 7.18
CA GLU A 176 -0.59 1.83 6.32
C GLU A 176 -0.64 3.35 6.45
N ILE A 177 -0.65 3.86 7.69
CA ILE A 177 -0.69 5.30 7.97
C ILE A 177 0.54 5.98 7.38
N LEU A 178 1.74 5.40 7.56
CA LEU A 178 2.99 5.92 7.02
C LEU A 178 3.03 5.95 5.49
N PHE A 179 2.50 4.92 4.84
CA PHE A 179 2.38 4.90 3.39
C PHE A 179 1.45 6.00 2.91
N LYS A 180 0.25 6.08 3.50
CA LYS A 180 -0.70 7.13 3.13
C LYS A 180 -0.12 8.53 3.39
N ALA A 181 0.65 8.72 4.47
CA ALA A 181 1.23 10.02 4.86
C ALA A 181 2.06 10.69 3.76
N GLN A 182 2.55 9.93 2.77
CA GLN A 182 3.27 10.48 1.62
C GLN A 182 2.42 11.39 0.72
N THR A 183 1.09 11.30 0.79
CA THR A 183 0.19 12.22 0.06
C THR A 183 0.11 13.59 0.71
N GLU A 184 0.39 13.70 2.01
CA GLU A 184 0.31 14.95 2.76
C GLU A 184 1.66 15.63 2.80
N VAL A 185 1.78 16.75 2.08
CA VAL A 185 3.04 17.48 1.92
C VAL A 185 3.56 17.99 3.28
N LYS A 186 2.67 18.40 4.18
CA LYS A 186 3.04 18.89 5.52
C LYS A 186 3.76 17.83 6.36
N LEU A 187 3.50 16.54 6.11
CA LEU A 187 4.13 15.45 6.85
C LEU A 187 5.59 15.23 6.42
N MET A 188 6.01 15.73 5.25
CA MET A 188 7.39 15.58 4.80
C MET A 188 8.38 16.46 5.56
N GLU A 189 7.91 17.49 6.26
CA GLU A 189 8.74 18.38 7.10
C GLU A 189 9.16 17.73 8.43
N TYR A 190 8.51 16.61 8.80
CA TYR A 190 8.78 15.90 10.04
C TYR A 190 9.86 14.85 9.85
N LYS A 191 10.68 14.70 10.89
CA LYS A 191 11.68 13.63 10.97
C LYS A 191 11.01 12.24 10.90
N PRO A 192 11.62 11.25 10.22
CA PRO A 192 11.14 9.88 10.16
C PRO A 192 10.74 9.26 11.51
N SER A 193 11.49 9.54 12.56
CA SER A 193 11.25 9.07 13.93
C SER A 193 9.96 9.64 14.51
N ILE A 194 9.68 10.92 14.27
CA ILE A 194 8.42 11.56 14.67
C ILE A 194 7.26 10.93 13.89
N LEU A 195 7.40 10.75 12.58
CA LEU A 195 6.38 10.09 11.75
C LEU A 195 6.07 8.66 12.22
N ALA A 196 7.10 7.89 12.58
CA ALA A 196 6.92 6.54 13.10
C ALA A 196 6.18 6.52 14.44
N ALA A 197 6.58 7.41 15.35
CA ALA A 197 5.96 7.54 16.65
C ALA A 197 4.48 7.98 16.55
N THR A 198 4.17 8.95 15.69
CA THR A 198 2.79 9.43 15.49
C THR A 198 1.92 8.43 14.75
N ALA A 199 2.46 7.69 13.79
CA ALA A 199 1.74 6.61 13.11
C ALA A 199 1.38 5.48 14.07
N LEU A 200 2.31 5.04 14.93
CA LEU A 200 2.01 4.05 15.97
C LEU A 200 1.02 4.55 17.00
N LEU A 201 1.15 5.82 17.41
CA LEU A 201 0.22 6.42 18.34
C LEU A 201 -1.20 6.49 17.76
N SER A 202 -1.31 6.85 16.48
CA SER A 202 -2.57 6.88 15.73
C SER A 202 -3.16 5.48 15.55
N ALA A 203 -2.35 4.48 15.17
CA ALA A 203 -2.77 3.08 15.09
C ALA A 203 -3.26 2.55 16.45
N SER A 204 -2.60 2.94 17.54
CA SER A 204 -3.00 2.54 18.89
C SER A 204 -4.29 3.23 19.36
N HIS A 205 -4.54 4.46 18.92
CA HIS A 205 -5.79 5.16 19.15
C HIS A 205 -6.96 4.46 18.46
N GLU A 206 -6.76 4.03 17.21
CA GLU A 206 -7.76 3.29 16.42
C GLU A 206 -8.05 1.89 16.97
N LEU A 207 -7.01 1.11 17.29
CA LEU A 207 -7.15 -0.31 17.60
C LEU A 207 -7.31 -0.61 19.09
N PHE A 208 -6.72 0.22 19.96
CA PHE A 208 -6.56 -0.06 21.39
C PHE A 208 -6.90 1.16 22.26
N PRO A 209 -8.13 1.71 22.17
CA PRO A 209 -8.52 2.96 22.83
C PRO A 209 -8.39 2.90 24.36
N ILE A 210 -8.50 1.70 24.96
CA ILE A 210 -8.34 1.49 26.40
C ILE A 210 -6.87 1.63 26.83
N GLN A 211 -5.94 1.07 26.06
CA GLN A 211 -4.50 1.10 26.36
C GLN A 211 -3.81 2.38 25.86
N PHE A 212 -4.45 3.10 24.95
CA PHE A 212 -3.94 4.31 24.31
C PHE A 212 -3.36 5.38 25.27
N PRO A 213 -3.97 5.73 26.42
CA PRO A 213 -3.38 6.70 27.34
C PRO A 213 -1.99 6.26 27.84
N SER A 214 -1.81 4.96 28.09
CA SER A 214 -0.51 4.39 28.51
C SER A 214 0.52 4.48 27.39
N PHE A 215 0.12 4.16 26.16
CA PHE A 215 0.98 4.25 24.98
C PHE A 215 1.41 5.69 24.67
N ARG A 216 0.45 6.63 24.72
CA ARG A 216 0.72 8.06 24.58
C ARG A 216 1.75 8.52 25.60
N ASN A 217 1.59 8.12 26.86
CA ASN A 217 2.52 8.46 27.93
C ASN A 217 3.92 7.85 27.72
N ALA A 218 3.99 6.60 27.25
CA ALA A 218 5.27 5.92 26.99
C ALA A 218 6.06 6.60 25.85
N ILE A 219 5.41 6.85 24.70
CA ILE A 219 6.05 7.54 23.57
C ILE A 219 6.47 8.96 23.97
N SER A 220 5.61 9.69 24.70
CA SER A 220 5.91 11.06 25.14
C SER A 220 7.11 11.14 26.09
N ARG A 221 7.45 10.06 26.80
CA ARG A 221 8.60 9.99 27.70
C ARG A 221 9.90 9.62 26.98
N CYS A 222 9.83 9.27 25.69
CA CYS A 222 11.02 8.94 24.90
C CYS A 222 11.92 10.16 24.73
N VAL A 223 13.19 10.04 25.12
CA VAL A 223 14.19 11.12 25.09
C VAL A 223 14.46 11.61 23.66
N TYR A 224 14.32 10.73 22.67
CA TYR A 224 14.57 11.04 21.26
C TYR A 224 13.40 11.77 20.57
N VAL A 225 12.24 11.88 21.22
CA VAL A 225 11.02 12.42 20.61
C VAL A 225 10.67 13.78 21.21
N ASN A 226 10.63 14.81 20.37
CA ASN A 226 10.10 16.11 20.77
C ASN A 226 8.57 16.05 20.88
N LYS A 227 8.05 16.26 22.09
CA LYS A 227 6.60 16.18 22.39
C LYS A 227 5.75 17.13 21.55
N GLU A 228 6.19 18.37 21.36
CA GLU A 228 5.42 19.37 20.62
C GLU A 228 5.28 18.98 19.15
N LYS A 229 6.40 18.62 18.51
CA LYS A 229 6.41 18.12 17.12
C LYS A 229 5.59 16.84 16.97
N LEU A 230 5.63 15.94 17.95
CA LEU A 230 4.81 14.73 17.97
C LEU A 230 3.31 15.07 17.91
N PHE A 231 2.83 15.99 18.75
CA PHE A 231 1.41 16.36 18.77
C PHE A 231 0.98 17.13 17.52
N MET A 232 1.82 18.03 17.01
CA MET A 232 1.54 18.73 15.74
C MET A 232 1.42 17.74 14.57
N CYS A 233 2.38 16.83 14.44
CA CYS A 233 2.36 15.78 13.41
C CYS A 233 1.14 14.86 13.55
N TRP A 234 0.81 14.48 14.78
CA TRP A 234 -0.34 13.61 15.04
C TRP A 234 -1.65 14.27 14.62
N ASN A 235 -1.87 15.55 14.90
CA ASN A 235 -3.07 16.27 14.45
C ASN A 235 -3.21 16.23 12.93
N VAL A 236 -2.11 16.40 12.19
CA VAL A 236 -2.10 16.31 10.72
C VAL A 236 -2.48 14.90 10.27
N ILE A 237 -1.89 13.85 10.88
CA ILE A 237 -2.24 12.45 10.56
C ILE A 237 -3.71 12.15 10.87
N GLN A 238 -4.27 12.64 11.98
CA GLN A 238 -5.68 12.37 12.31
C GLN A 238 -6.61 12.99 11.30
N ASN A 239 -6.39 14.25 10.90
CA ASN A 239 -7.20 14.89 9.87
C ASN A 239 -7.17 14.08 8.56
N MET A 240 -5.97 13.65 8.17
CA MET A 240 -5.76 12.85 6.98
C MET A 240 -6.42 11.46 7.04
N VAL A 241 -6.39 10.80 8.20
CA VAL A 241 -7.07 9.51 8.42
C VAL A 241 -8.59 9.66 8.34
N MET A 242 -9.14 10.76 8.89
CA MET A 242 -10.56 11.07 8.85
C MET A 242 -11.04 11.38 7.42
N ASP A 243 -10.30 12.20 6.67
CA ASP A 243 -10.64 12.57 5.28
C ASP A 243 -10.59 11.36 4.32
N GLY A 244 -9.76 10.36 4.62
CA GLY A 244 -9.65 9.13 3.82
C GLY A 244 -10.85 8.19 3.91
N CYS A 245 -11.78 8.40 4.84
CA CYS A 245 -12.98 7.58 5.00
C CYS A 245 -14.08 7.94 3.98
N ASP A 246 -14.09 9.17 3.47
CA ASP A 246 -15.12 9.66 2.53
C ASP A 246 -14.79 9.35 1.06
N SER A 247 -13.50 9.19 0.71
CA SER A 247 -13.06 8.97 -0.67
C SER A 247 -13.09 7.50 -1.12
N ALA A 248 -13.17 6.54 -0.19
CA ALA A 248 -13.11 5.10 -0.50
C ALA A 248 -14.44 4.53 -1.02
N PHE A 249 -15.55 5.28 -0.92
CA PHE A 249 -16.89 4.83 -1.33
C PHE A 249 -17.37 5.36 -2.69
N VAL A 250 -16.65 6.28 -3.35
CA VAL A 250 -17.20 7.00 -4.52
C VAL A 250 -16.61 6.56 -5.87
N MET A 251 -15.71 5.56 -5.92
CA MET A 251 -15.08 5.16 -7.20
C MET A 251 -15.16 3.67 -7.53
N ASP A 252 -16.22 2.96 -7.14
CA ASP A 252 -16.46 1.58 -7.63
C ASP A 252 -17.93 1.16 -7.81
N LEU A 253 -18.85 2.10 -8.09
CA LEU A 253 -20.23 1.77 -8.52
C LEU A 253 -20.63 2.34 -9.89
N SER A 254 -19.67 2.76 -10.72
CA SER A 254 -19.92 2.99 -12.14
C SER A 254 -19.05 2.06 -12.98
N ARG A 255 -19.32 0.76 -12.84
CA ARG A 255 -18.99 -0.23 -13.87
C ARG A 255 -20.31 -0.53 -14.57
N ASP A 256 -20.57 0.25 -15.62
CA ASP A 256 -21.63 -0.03 -16.58
C ASP A 256 -21.46 -1.46 -17.10
N THR A 257 -22.47 -2.29 -16.83
CA THR A 257 -22.62 -3.57 -17.52
C THR A 257 -23.22 -3.24 -18.89
N PRO A 258 -22.64 -3.68 -20.01
CA PRO A 258 -23.22 -3.40 -21.32
C PRO A 258 -24.57 -4.12 -21.42
N LEU A 259 -25.63 -3.32 -21.56
CA LEU A 259 -26.98 -3.76 -21.91
C LEU A 259 -26.92 -4.55 -23.22
N THR A 260 -27.16 -5.85 -23.11
CA THR A 260 -27.33 -6.73 -24.27
C THR A 260 -28.50 -6.23 -25.10
N VAL A 261 -28.19 -5.90 -26.35
CA VAL A 261 -29.10 -5.52 -27.42
C VAL A 261 -30.06 -6.67 -27.70
N LEU A 262 -31.36 -6.45 -27.48
CA LEU A 262 -32.44 -6.97 -28.31
C LEU A 262 -33.61 -5.99 -28.19
N ASP A 263 -33.74 -5.12 -29.19
CA ASP A 263 -34.89 -4.25 -29.38
C ASP A 263 -35.59 -4.70 -30.67
N VAL A 264 -36.75 -5.35 -30.54
CA VAL A 264 -37.76 -5.46 -31.60
C VAL A 264 -39.12 -5.40 -30.92
N HIS A 265 -39.75 -4.23 -31.03
CA HIS A 265 -41.16 -4.01 -30.77
C HIS A 265 -42.04 -4.92 -31.64
N CYS A 266 -43.13 -5.46 -31.07
CA CYS A 266 -44.42 -5.49 -31.75
C CYS A 266 -45.59 -5.80 -30.80
N SER A 267 -46.64 -5.02 -30.97
CA SER A 267 -47.86 -4.88 -30.18
C SER A 267 -48.75 -6.13 -30.11
N SER A 268 -49.47 -6.29 -28.99
CA SER A 268 -50.95 -6.20 -28.90
C SER A 268 -51.59 -7.17 -27.88
N SER A 269 -52.63 -6.63 -27.25
CA SER A 269 -53.85 -7.29 -26.74
C SER A 269 -53.84 -8.06 -25.42
N GLU A 270 -54.41 -7.38 -24.42
CA GLU A 270 -55.55 -7.79 -23.57
C GLU A 270 -55.75 -9.29 -23.30
N SER A 271 -55.71 -9.69 -22.02
CA SER A 271 -56.97 -9.84 -21.27
C SER A 271 -56.72 -10.11 -19.79
N GLU A 272 -57.68 -9.64 -19.01
CA GLU A 272 -57.77 -9.62 -17.56
C GLU A 272 -57.95 -11.01 -16.92
N LYS A 273 -57.62 -11.07 -15.62
CA LYS A 273 -58.28 -11.87 -14.56
C LYS A 273 -58.09 -13.40 -14.68
N THR A 274 -57.83 -14.17 -13.64
CA THR A 274 -58.17 -14.08 -12.22
C THR A 274 -57.31 -15.08 -11.47
N ASP A 275 -56.79 -14.68 -10.32
CA ASP A 275 -56.24 -15.57 -9.30
C ASP A 275 -57.37 -16.35 -8.60
N GLY A 276 -57.11 -17.60 -8.21
CA GLY A 276 -58.16 -18.50 -7.72
C GLY A 276 -57.73 -19.92 -7.35
N ARG A 277 -56.93 -20.03 -6.29
CA ARG A 277 -57.02 -21.01 -5.19
C ARG A 277 -56.92 -22.54 -5.47
N ASP A 278 -55.89 -23.10 -4.83
CA ASP A 278 -55.95 -24.19 -3.84
C ASP A 278 -56.08 -25.68 -4.25
N LEU A 279 -55.28 -26.47 -3.49
CA LEU A 279 -55.47 -27.85 -3.01
C LEU A 279 -54.97 -29.06 -3.85
N LYS A 280 -53.84 -29.59 -3.35
CA LYS A 280 -53.73 -30.91 -2.66
C LYS A 280 -53.42 -32.17 -3.50
N LYS A 281 -52.27 -32.78 -3.12
CA LYS A 281 -51.90 -34.21 -3.10
C LYS A 281 -52.00 -35.02 -4.41
N ARG A 282 -50.90 -35.70 -4.74
CA ARG A 282 -50.70 -37.14 -4.44
C ARG A 282 -49.26 -37.58 -4.77
N ARG A 283 -48.57 -38.13 -3.75
CA ARG A 283 -47.56 -39.20 -3.90
C ARG A 283 -48.30 -40.50 -4.21
N THR A 284 -47.70 -41.40 -4.98
CA THR A 284 -47.16 -42.70 -4.50
C THR A 284 -46.53 -43.50 -5.64
N ASP A 285 -45.25 -43.80 -5.42
CA ASP A 285 -44.41 -44.94 -5.76
C ASP A 285 -44.95 -46.18 -6.50
N GLY A 286 -44.00 -46.78 -7.24
CA GLY A 286 -43.92 -48.16 -7.73
C GLY A 286 -43.08 -48.17 -9.01
N PHE A 287 -42.07 -49.01 -9.26
CA PHE A 287 -41.51 -50.19 -8.61
C PHE A 287 -40.17 -50.53 -9.33
N CYS A 288 -39.34 -51.39 -8.72
CA CYS A 288 -38.05 -51.97 -9.18
C CYS A 288 -38.09 -52.59 -10.60
N ASP A 289 -36.99 -52.91 -11.32
CA ASP A 289 -35.74 -53.56 -10.88
C ASP A 289 -34.66 -53.52 -11.98
N ASP A 290 -33.40 -53.76 -11.57
CA ASP A 290 -32.27 -54.42 -12.28
C ASP A 290 -31.89 -53.95 -13.70
N THR A 291 -30.63 -53.70 -14.06
CA THR A 291 -29.51 -54.64 -13.91
C THR A 291 -28.20 -53.91 -14.24
N CYS A 292 -27.13 -54.22 -13.49
CA CYS A 292 -25.79 -53.71 -13.69
C CYS A 292 -24.96 -54.73 -14.50
N HIS A 293 -24.41 -54.35 -15.66
CA HIS A 293 -23.30 -55.07 -16.29
C HIS A 293 -22.40 -54.14 -17.13
N LEU A 294 -21.10 -54.15 -16.77
CA LEU A 294 -19.86 -53.97 -17.55
C LEU A 294 -19.92 -53.08 -18.82
N SER A 295 -19.00 -52.12 -19.04
CA SER A 295 -17.62 -52.43 -19.45
C SER A 295 -16.71 -51.19 -19.54
N ARG A 296 -15.44 -51.41 -19.24
CA ARG A 296 -14.23 -50.58 -19.46
C ARG A 296 -14.04 -50.04 -20.89
N ALA A 297 -13.43 -48.85 -20.98
CA ALA A 297 -12.28 -48.48 -21.84
C ALA A 297 -11.74 -47.11 -21.33
N GLN A 298 -10.54 -46.96 -20.71
CA GLN A 298 -9.21 -46.80 -21.33
C GLN A 298 -9.26 -45.95 -22.62
N ARG A 299 -8.48 -44.87 -22.81
CA ARG A 299 -7.02 -44.77 -22.61
C ARG A 299 -6.53 -43.34 -22.95
N TRP A 300 -5.46 -42.94 -22.24
CA TRP A 300 -4.51 -41.83 -22.43
C TRP A 300 -5.01 -40.39 -22.22
#